data_AF-A0A6G0UTQ5-F1
#
_entry.id   AF-A0A6G0UTQ5-F1
#
_cell.length_a   1.000
_cell.length_b   1.000
_cell.length_c   1.000
_cell.angle_alpha   90.00
_cell.angle_beta   90.00
_cell.angle_gamma   90.00
#
_symmetry.space_group_name_H-M   'P 1'
#
loop_
_entity.id
_entity.type
_entity.pdbx_description
1 polymer ?
#
loop_
_entity_poly.entity_id
_entity_poly.type
_entity_poly.pdbx_seq_one_letter_code
_entity_poly.pdbx_strand_id
1 'polypeptide(L)'
;MLAPEDYIYLDHNATTPILPEVVEEVQKNLLIHGNPSSSHEIGLKAKSALGGYRKLVSEAFGIKTDFVTFMSGGTEVNNTIIHMSVENYWEKVGEKPFVVTSEIEHPSILNPLKNLEKKGKLVIGRIPLQKPYSFDVITVTGHKFGGPAIAAMISTNSRVQSMLLNHPLLFGGGQEGGKRSGTENLPMIAGLSVAIDLALKSASDFDKVREVRDYLESQLLEKCPAKSFYSNSRRLPNTASITFPNMEITAGELLEECRGTFAASTGAACHADTVVYVEI
;
A
#
# COMPACT_ATOMS: atom_id res chain seq x y z
N MET A 1 -13.35 17.14 -17.18
CA MET A 1 -12.17 16.41 -16.65
C MET A 1 -10.96 16.96 -17.38
N LEU A 2 -9.86 17.24 -16.68
CA LEU A 2 -8.58 17.53 -17.33
C LEU A 2 -8.14 16.24 -18.04
N ALA A 3 -7.70 16.32 -19.30
CA ALA A 3 -7.08 15.19 -19.95
C ALA A 3 -5.70 14.94 -19.29
N PRO A 4 -5.20 13.70 -19.22
CA PRO A 4 -3.86 13.42 -18.70
C PRO A 4 -2.74 14.20 -19.39
N GLU A 5 -2.97 14.62 -20.63
CA GLU A 5 -2.05 15.44 -21.44
C GLU A 5 -1.95 16.90 -20.96
N ASP A 6 -2.93 17.36 -20.17
CA ASP A 6 -3.09 18.77 -19.78
C ASP A 6 -2.27 19.14 -18.54
N TYR A 7 -1.67 18.17 -17.83
CA TYR A 7 -0.95 18.42 -16.58
C TYR A 7 0.16 17.40 -16.32
N ILE A 8 1.17 17.80 -15.56
CA ILE A 8 2.25 16.94 -15.08
C ILE A 8 1.83 16.36 -13.72
N TYR A 9 1.61 15.03 -13.69
CA TYR A 9 1.21 14.32 -12.48
C TYR A 9 2.43 13.91 -11.64
N LEU A 10 2.64 14.58 -10.51
CA LEU A 10 3.76 14.38 -9.58
C LEU A 10 3.30 13.84 -8.21
N ASP A 11 2.10 13.25 -8.14
CA ASP A 11 1.50 12.74 -6.89
C ASP A 11 1.41 11.20 -6.84
N HIS A 12 2.37 10.50 -7.46
CA HIS A 12 2.41 9.03 -7.52
C HIS A 12 2.45 8.34 -6.15
N ASN A 13 2.87 9.04 -5.09
CA ASN A 13 2.84 8.50 -3.72
C ASN A 13 1.41 8.40 -3.16
N ALA A 14 0.50 9.27 -3.59
CA ALA A 14 -0.92 9.19 -3.24
C ALA A 14 -1.62 8.09 -4.04
N THR A 15 -1.50 8.11 -5.36
CA THR A 15 -1.97 7.04 -6.24
C THR A 15 -1.28 7.11 -7.59
N THR A 16 -1.31 6.03 -8.35
CA THR A 16 -0.75 5.99 -9.71
C THR A 16 -1.86 5.77 -10.74
N PRO A 17 -1.73 6.29 -11.98
CA PRO A 17 -2.53 5.81 -13.10
C PRO A 17 -2.38 4.29 -13.25
N ILE A 18 -3.46 3.60 -13.61
CA ILE A 18 -3.41 2.16 -13.87
C ILE A 18 -2.67 1.94 -15.20
N LEU A 19 -1.73 0.98 -15.23
CA LEU A 19 -0.98 0.67 -16.45
C LEU A 19 -1.91 0.09 -17.53
N PRO A 20 -1.69 0.40 -18.83
CA PRO A 20 -2.52 -0.12 -19.91
C PRO A 20 -2.66 -1.65 -19.89
N GLU A 21 -1.56 -2.38 -19.67
CA GLU A 21 -1.54 -3.84 -19.60
C GLU A 21 -2.37 -4.38 -18.43
N VAL A 22 -2.42 -3.61 -17.32
CA VAL A 22 -3.25 -3.93 -16.17
C VAL A 22 -4.73 -3.69 -16.49
N VAL A 23 -5.06 -2.61 -17.21
CA VAL A 23 -6.44 -2.33 -17.66
C VAL A 23 -6.94 -3.46 -18.57
N GLU A 24 -6.13 -3.89 -19.54
CA GLU A 24 -6.46 -4.99 -20.45
C GLU A 24 -6.75 -6.29 -19.68
N GLU A 25 -5.89 -6.64 -18.72
CA GLU A 25 -6.08 -7.85 -17.94
C GLU A 25 -7.33 -7.78 -17.04
N VAL A 26 -7.61 -6.63 -16.43
CA VAL A 26 -8.84 -6.40 -15.69
C VAL A 26 -10.06 -6.59 -16.60
N GLN A 27 -10.07 -5.97 -17.77
CA GLN A 27 -11.20 -6.03 -18.72
C GLN A 27 -11.48 -7.46 -19.19
N LYS A 28 -10.43 -8.21 -19.52
CA LYS A 28 -10.53 -9.63 -19.88
C LYS A 28 -11.21 -10.45 -18.78
N ASN A 29 -10.90 -10.18 -17.51
CA ASN A 29 -11.45 -10.91 -16.38
C ASN A 29 -12.86 -10.46 -15.98
N LEU A 30 -13.33 -9.28 -16.40
CA LEU A 30 -14.73 -8.86 -16.19
C LEU A 30 -15.74 -9.81 -16.86
N LEU A 31 -15.33 -10.53 -17.91
CA LEU A 31 -16.19 -11.50 -18.60
C LEU A 31 -16.35 -12.82 -17.81
N ILE A 32 -15.51 -13.08 -16.80
CA ILE A 32 -15.61 -14.24 -15.92
C ILE A 32 -16.60 -13.93 -14.79
N HIS A 33 -17.85 -14.36 -14.96
CA HIS A 33 -18.95 -14.11 -14.02
C HIS A 33 -19.18 -15.24 -13.00
N GLY A 34 -18.42 -16.35 -13.09
CA GLY A 34 -18.54 -17.46 -12.16
C GLY A 34 -18.08 -17.08 -10.76
N ASN A 35 -18.80 -17.55 -9.73
CA ASN A 35 -18.35 -17.45 -8.35
C ASN A 35 -17.31 -18.56 -8.06
N PRO A 36 -16.07 -18.24 -7.61
CA PRO A 36 -15.04 -19.23 -7.28
C PRO A 36 -15.45 -20.26 -6.21
N SER A 37 -16.46 -19.97 -5.38
CA SER A 37 -17.01 -20.90 -4.39
C SER A 37 -17.99 -21.93 -4.97
N SER A 38 -18.47 -21.76 -6.21
CA SER A 38 -19.43 -22.66 -6.83
C SER A 38 -18.79 -23.94 -7.39
N SER A 39 -19.53 -25.06 -7.31
CA SER A 39 -19.07 -26.37 -7.80
C SER A 39 -19.33 -26.63 -9.30
N HIS A 40 -20.16 -25.81 -9.95
CA HIS A 40 -20.45 -25.94 -11.39
C HIS A 40 -19.28 -25.44 -12.25
N GLU A 41 -19.26 -25.84 -13.53
CA GLU A 41 -18.17 -25.58 -14.47
C GLU A 41 -17.71 -24.10 -14.50
N ILE A 42 -18.65 -23.16 -14.55
CA ILE A 42 -18.32 -21.72 -14.59
C ILE A 42 -17.62 -21.25 -13.29
N GLY A 43 -18.00 -21.79 -12.13
CA GLY A 43 -17.36 -21.49 -10.86
C GLY A 43 -15.98 -22.12 -10.74
N LEU A 44 -15.82 -23.35 -11.23
CA LEU A 44 -14.52 -24.01 -11.31
C LEU A 44 -13.54 -23.27 -12.24
N LYS A 45 -14.01 -22.71 -13.36
CA LYS A 45 -13.21 -21.83 -14.23
C LYS A 45 -12.74 -20.58 -13.49
N ALA A 46 -13.64 -19.90 -12.77
CA ALA A 46 -13.29 -18.73 -11.96
C ALA A 46 -12.29 -19.08 -10.84
N LYS A 47 -12.48 -20.22 -10.16
CA LYS A 47 -11.56 -20.75 -9.15
C LYS A 47 -10.17 -21.05 -9.71
N SER A 48 -10.11 -21.65 -10.90
CA SER A 48 -8.85 -21.91 -11.60
C SER A 48 -8.12 -20.61 -11.96
N ALA A 49 -8.85 -19.60 -12.47
CA ALA A 49 -8.27 -18.29 -12.78
C ALA A 49 -7.72 -17.60 -11.52
N LEU A 50 -8.51 -17.56 -10.44
CA LEU A 50 -8.08 -17.04 -9.14
C LEU A 50 -6.80 -17.74 -8.63
N GLY A 51 -6.73 -19.06 -8.75
CA GLY A 51 -5.55 -19.84 -8.39
C GLY A 51 -4.31 -19.48 -9.21
N GLY A 52 -4.47 -19.22 -10.50
CA GLY A 52 -3.40 -18.75 -11.39
C GLY A 52 -2.83 -17.39 -10.96
N TYR A 53 -3.68 -16.41 -10.68
CA TYR A 53 -3.24 -15.09 -10.21
C TYR A 53 -2.59 -15.14 -8.82
N ARG A 54 -3.15 -15.95 -7.91
CA ARG A 54 -2.52 -16.19 -6.61
C ARG A 54 -1.13 -16.80 -6.74
N LYS A 55 -0.96 -17.73 -7.68
CA LYS A 55 0.33 -18.34 -7.97
C LYS A 55 1.33 -17.30 -8.47
N LEU A 56 0.94 -16.43 -9.39
CA LEU A 56 1.80 -15.37 -9.90
C LEU A 56 2.30 -14.44 -8.78
N VAL A 57 1.41 -14.01 -7.87
CA VAL A 57 1.82 -13.24 -6.68
C VAL A 57 2.74 -14.07 -5.78
N SER A 58 2.44 -15.35 -5.55
CA SER A 58 3.28 -16.18 -4.67
C SER A 58 4.70 -16.38 -5.20
N GLU A 59 4.85 -16.53 -6.52
CA GLU A 59 6.14 -16.66 -7.19
C GLU A 59 6.94 -15.36 -7.11
N ALA A 60 6.29 -14.21 -7.31
CA ALA A 60 6.89 -12.88 -7.18
C ALA A 60 7.51 -12.63 -5.79
N PHE A 61 6.94 -13.21 -4.74
CA PHE A 61 7.42 -13.09 -3.36
C PHE A 61 8.22 -14.31 -2.88
N GLY A 62 8.39 -15.35 -3.70
CA GLY A 62 9.09 -16.58 -3.31
C GLY A 62 8.43 -17.35 -2.17
N ILE A 63 7.09 -17.32 -2.07
CA ILE A 63 6.30 -17.94 -1.00
C ILE A 63 5.31 -18.98 -1.56
N LYS A 64 4.64 -19.72 -0.67
CA LYS A 64 3.56 -20.65 -1.05
C LYS A 64 2.29 -19.89 -1.40
N THR A 65 1.47 -20.44 -2.30
CA THR A 65 0.17 -19.85 -2.72
C THR A 65 -0.73 -19.48 -1.55
N ASP A 66 -0.81 -20.36 -0.55
CA ASP A 66 -1.72 -20.17 0.59
C ASP A 66 -1.31 -18.99 1.47
N PHE A 67 -0.10 -18.45 1.30
CA PHE A 67 0.43 -17.34 2.09
C PHE A 67 0.05 -15.98 1.50
N VAL A 68 -0.62 -15.97 0.35
CA VAL A 68 -1.23 -14.78 -0.25
C VAL A 68 -2.70 -14.72 0.15
N THR A 69 -3.16 -13.58 0.65
CA THR A 69 -4.58 -13.29 0.90
C THR A 69 -4.98 -11.97 0.26
N PHE A 70 -5.99 -11.97 -0.60
CA PHE A 70 -6.49 -10.77 -1.27
C PHE A 70 -7.54 -10.04 -0.44
N MET A 71 -7.46 -8.70 -0.43
CA MET A 71 -8.32 -7.82 0.36
C MET A 71 -8.62 -6.54 -0.44
N SER A 72 -9.63 -5.76 -0.04
CA SER A 72 -10.08 -4.57 -0.77
C SER A 72 -9.07 -3.42 -0.84
N GLY A 73 -8.04 -3.40 0.01
CA GLY A 73 -7.02 -2.37 -0.01
C GLY A 73 -6.07 -2.42 1.18
N GLY A 74 -5.01 -1.61 1.15
CA GLY A 74 -3.99 -1.60 2.20
C GLY A 74 -4.53 -1.26 3.59
N THR A 75 -5.57 -0.45 3.67
CA THR A 75 -6.25 -0.14 4.94
C THR A 75 -6.91 -1.37 5.55
N GLU A 76 -7.59 -2.20 4.75
CA GLU A 76 -8.20 -3.46 5.24
C GLU A 76 -7.11 -4.43 5.71
N VAL A 77 -6.02 -4.57 4.95
CA VAL A 77 -4.90 -5.43 5.32
C VAL A 77 -4.28 -4.98 6.65
N ASN A 78 -3.95 -3.70 6.79
CA ASN A 78 -3.30 -3.18 7.99
C ASN A 78 -4.19 -3.34 9.23
N ASN A 79 -5.50 -3.05 9.11
CA ASN A 79 -6.44 -3.25 10.22
C ASN A 79 -6.56 -4.74 10.58
N THR A 80 -6.64 -5.61 9.57
CA THR A 80 -6.69 -7.06 9.78
C THR A 80 -5.47 -7.52 10.57
N ILE A 81 -4.25 -7.20 10.13
CA ILE A 81 -3.02 -7.59 10.83
C ILE A 81 -3.02 -7.11 12.28
N ILE A 82 -3.34 -5.83 12.52
CA ILE A 82 -3.31 -5.23 13.86
C ILE A 82 -4.33 -5.89 14.79
N HIS A 83 -5.59 -5.95 14.38
CA HIS A 83 -6.66 -6.49 15.21
C HIS A 83 -6.44 -7.97 15.50
N MET A 84 -6.07 -8.75 14.47
CA MET A 84 -5.80 -10.19 14.64
C MET A 84 -4.61 -10.44 15.57
N SER A 85 -3.53 -9.66 15.44
CA SER A 85 -2.34 -9.83 16.28
C SER A 85 -2.65 -9.54 17.75
N VAL A 86 -3.47 -8.53 18.03
CA VAL A 86 -3.86 -8.15 19.40
C VAL A 86 -4.74 -9.22 20.03
N GLU A 87 -5.77 -9.71 19.34
CA GLU A 87 -6.66 -10.76 19.86
C GLU A 87 -5.90 -12.09 20.08
N ASN A 88 -5.07 -12.50 19.11
CA ASN A 88 -4.25 -13.71 19.26
C ASN A 88 -3.25 -13.61 20.42
N TYR A 89 -2.63 -12.44 20.61
CA TYR A 89 -1.71 -12.24 21.74
C TYR A 89 -2.46 -12.36 23.06
N TRP A 90 -3.62 -11.70 23.17
CA TRP A 90 -4.45 -11.75 24.36
C TRP A 90 -4.88 -13.17 24.71
N GLU A 91 -5.40 -13.93 23.75
CA GLU A 91 -5.82 -15.32 23.97
C GLU A 91 -4.66 -16.20 24.45
N LYS A 92 -3.46 -16.00 23.90
CA LYS A 92 -2.29 -16.80 24.22
C LYS A 92 -1.62 -16.44 25.54
N VAL A 93 -1.54 -15.14 25.86
CA VAL A 93 -0.74 -14.62 26.97
C VAL A 93 -1.60 -14.21 28.17
N GLY A 94 -2.85 -13.82 27.94
CA GLY A 94 -3.76 -13.33 28.98
C GLY A 94 -3.51 -11.89 29.42
N GLU A 95 -2.62 -11.17 28.73
CA GLU A 95 -2.24 -9.79 29.03
C GLU A 95 -2.31 -8.92 27.77
N LYS A 96 -2.43 -7.60 27.96
CA LYS A 96 -2.42 -6.64 26.84
C LYS A 96 -1.04 -6.62 26.16
N PRO A 97 -0.97 -6.66 24.82
CA PRO A 97 0.30 -6.56 24.12
C PRO A 97 0.93 -5.16 24.27
N PHE A 98 2.26 -5.14 24.32
CA PHE A 98 3.05 -3.94 24.06
C PHE A 98 3.42 -3.90 22.58
N VAL A 99 2.83 -2.96 21.84
CA VAL A 99 3.03 -2.84 20.39
C VAL A 99 4.00 -1.71 20.10
N VAL A 100 5.05 -2.03 19.35
CA VAL A 100 6.05 -1.06 18.92
C VAL A 100 5.78 -0.64 17.48
N THR A 101 5.79 0.67 17.21
CA THR A 101 5.57 1.26 15.88
C THR A 101 6.47 2.47 15.63
N SER A 102 6.52 2.99 14.41
CA SER A 102 7.24 4.23 14.10
C SER A 102 6.31 5.45 14.18
N GLU A 103 6.88 6.66 14.21
CA GLU A 103 6.08 7.90 14.24
C GLU A 103 5.52 8.29 12.87
N ILE A 104 6.06 7.70 11.81
CA ILE A 104 5.82 8.09 10.41
C ILE A 104 4.90 7.11 9.67
N GLU A 105 4.25 6.19 10.40
CA GLU A 105 3.35 5.22 9.80
C GLU A 105 2.11 5.88 9.17
N HIS A 106 1.55 5.22 8.17
CA HIS A 106 0.30 5.64 7.54
C HIS A 106 -0.85 5.67 8.57
N PRO A 107 -1.86 6.57 8.42
CA PRO A 107 -3.02 6.62 9.32
C PRO A 107 -3.78 5.29 9.46
N SER A 108 -3.74 4.41 8.47
CA SER A 108 -4.30 3.05 8.55
C SER A 108 -3.62 2.13 9.58
N ILE A 109 -2.46 2.53 10.10
CA ILE A 109 -1.72 1.85 11.18
C ILE A 109 -1.86 2.65 12.47
N LEU A 110 -1.55 3.95 12.44
CA LEU A 110 -1.58 4.78 13.65
C LEU A 110 -2.96 4.89 14.30
N ASN A 111 -4.02 5.07 13.50
CA ASN A 111 -5.36 5.26 14.04
C ASN A 111 -5.94 4.00 14.71
N PRO A 112 -5.87 2.79 14.12
CA PRO A 112 -6.32 1.59 14.84
C PRO A 112 -5.51 1.32 16.10
N LEU A 113 -4.19 1.52 16.09
CA LEU A 113 -3.37 1.39 17.30
C LEU A 113 -3.81 2.35 18.40
N LYS A 114 -3.92 3.66 18.10
CA LYS A 114 -4.39 4.68 19.06
C LYS A 114 -5.79 4.35 19.60
N ASN A 115 -6.69 3.87 18.74
CA ASN A 115 -8.03 3.47 19.15
C ASN A 115 -8.02 2.27 20.11
N LEU A 116 -7.18 1.26 19.85
CA LEU A 116 -7.05 0.09 20.73
C LEU A 116 -6.36 0.46 22.06
N GLU A 117 -5.35 1.32 22.04
CA GLU A 117 -4.72 1.86 23.25
C GLU A 117 -5.71 2.63 24.12
N LYS A 118 -6.52 3.53 23.51
CA LYS A 118 -7.58 4.27 24.22
C LYS A 118 -8.61 3.33 24.87
N LYS A 119 -8.86 2.17 24.27
CA LYS A 119 -9.73 1.12 24.82
C LYS A 119 -9.05 0.24 25.86
N GLY A 120 -7.80 0.51 26.22
CA GLY A 120 -7.01 -0.29 27.16
C GLY A 120 -6.63 -1.68 26.64
N LYS A 121 -6.72 -1.92 25.32
CA LYS A 121 -6.48 -3.22 24.69
C LYS A 121 -5.02 -3.50 24.40
N LEU A 122 -4.19 -2.47 24.29
CA LEU A 122 -2.75 -2.55 24.07
C LEU A 122 -2.05 -1.35 24.69
N VAL A 123 -0.72 -1.36 24.71
CA VAL A 123 0.14 -0.20 25.01
C VAL A 123 1.04 0.07 23.81
N ILE A 124 1.24 1.33 23.44
CA ILE A 124 2.09 1.71 22.30
C ILE A 124 3.46 2.17 22.77
N GLY A 125 4.51 1.60 22.20
CA GLY A 125 5.87 2.14 22.21
C GLY A 125 6.24 2.66 20.82
N ARG A 126 7.14 3.66 20.77
CA ARG A 126 7.65 4.21 19.51
C ARG A 126 9.16 4.10 19.44
N ILE A 127 9.67 3.53 18.36
CA ILE A 127 11.11 3.48 18.08
C ILE A 127 11.39 3.86 16.61
N PRO A 128 12.57 4.42 16.31
CA PRO A 128 13.05 4.53 14.94
C PRO A 128 13.22 3.14 14.31
N LEU A 129 12.92 3.02 13.01
CA LEU A 129 13.15 1.78 12.27
C LEU A 129 14.66 1.53 12.12
N GLN A 130 15.12 0.33 12.49
CA GLN A 130 16.53 -0.09 12.39
C GLN A 130 16.69 -1.34 11.51
N LYS A 131 17.71 -1.33 10.65
CA LYS A 131 18.03 -2.45 9.74
C LYS A 131 18.92 -3.50 10.43
N PRO A 132 18.92 -4.77 9.96
CA PRO A 132 18.13 -5.33 8.86
C PRO A 132 16.66 -5.60 9.25
N TYR A 133 15.76 -5.58 8.26
CA TYR A 133 14.35 -5.90 8.48
C TYR A 133 14.07 -7.34 8.09
N SER A 134 13.40 -8.08 8.97
CA SER A 134 12.68 -9.31 8.63
C SER A 134 11.19 -9.05 8.80
N PHE A 135 10.38 -9.58 7.88
CA PHE A 135 8.93 -9.35 7.87
C PHE A 135 8.18 -10.66 8.04
N ASP A 136 7.29 -10.71 9.01
CA ASP A 136 6.34 -11.82 9.22
C ASP A 136 5.13 -11.67 8.27
N VAL A 137 4.71 -10.43 8.01
CA VAL A 137 3.61 -10.06 7.10
C VAL A 137 3.99 -8.82 6.29
N ILE A 138 3.61 -8.78 5.02
CA ILE A 138 3.79 -7.63 4.12
C ILE A 138 2.43 -7.24 3.54
N THR A 139 2.12 -5.94 3.58
CA THR A 139 0.96 -5.34 2.91
C THR A 139 1.36 -4.83 1.53
N VAL A 140 0.68 -5.28 0.48
CA VAL A 140 0.92 -4.88 -0.92
C VAL A 140 -0.34 -4.22 -1.48
N THR A 141 -0.25 -2.97 -1.95
CA THR A 141 -1.42 -2.18 -2.39
C THR A 141 -1.27 -1.71 -3.83
N GLY A 142 -2.14 -2.18 -4.73
CA GLY A 142 -1.96 -2.06 -6.18
C GLY A 142 -1.86 -0.63 -6.71
N HIS A 143 -2.74 0.27 -6.25
CA HIS A 143 -2.82 1.65 -6.73
C HIS A 143 -1.59 2.53 -6.38
N LYS A 144 -0.55 1.96 -5.80
CA LYS A 144 0.74 2.62 -5.51
C LYS A 144 1.82 2.35 -6.56
N PHE A 145 1.58 1.44 -7.49
CA PHE A 145 2.56 1.01 -8.49
C PHE A 145 1.93 0.60 -9.83
N GLY A 146 0.83 1.25 -10.21
CA GLY A 146 0.17 1.06 -11.49
C GLY A 146 -0.94 0.01 -11.52
N GLY A 147 -1.31 -0.53 -10.35
CA GLY A 147 -2.38 -1.50 -10.19
C GLY A 147 -3.74 -0.90 -9.79
N PRO A 148 -4.80 -1.72 -9.73
CA PRO A 148 -6.10 -1.29 -9.22
C PRO A 148 -6.08 -1.04 -7.69
N ALA A 149 -7.13 -0.37 -7.18
CA ALA A 149 -7.36 -0.15 -5.76
C ALA A 149 -7.84 -1.45 -5.05
N ILE A 150 -6.91 -2.38 -4.88
CA ILE A 150 -7.03 -3.65 -4.15
C ILE A 150 -5.66 -3.95 -3.50
N ALA A 151 -5.62 -4.90 -2.57
CA ALA A 151 -4.40 -5.28 -1.88
C ALA A 151 -4.23 -6.79 -1.71
N ALA A 152 -3.00 -7.19 -1.42
CA ALA A 152 -2.66 -8.52 -0.95
C ALA A 152 -1.92 -8.43 0.40
N MET A 153 -2.28 -9.31 1.31
CA MET A 153 -1.53 -9.63 2.52
C MET A 153 -0.65 -10.83 2.22
N ILE A 154 0.66 -10.68 2.43
CA ILE A 154 1.67 -11.70 2.20
C ILE A 154 2.22 -12.15 3.55
N SER A 155 1.91 -13.37 3.98
CA SER A 155 2.54 -13.98 5.16
C SER A 155 3.85 -14.65 4.74
N THR A 156 4.87 -14.71 5.61
CA THR A 156 6.17 -15.29 5.24
C THR A 156 6.48 -16.62 5.92
N ASN A 157 5.70 -17.02 6.95
CA ASN A 157 5.90 -18.28 7.66
C ASN A 157 4.59 -18.91 8.16
N SER A 158 4.61 -20.23 8.36
CA SER A 158 3.43 -21.00 8.76
C SER A 158 2.87 -20.59 10.12
N ARG A 159 3.71 -20.16 11.06
CA ARG A 159 3.27 -19.71 12.40
C ARG A 159 2.34 -18.50 12.27
N VAL A 160 2.72 -17.53 11.45
CA VAL A 160 1.91 -16.34 11.17
C VAL A 160 0.63 -16.72 10.44
N GLN A 161 0.72 -17.63 9.47
CA GLN A 161 -0.45 -18.12 8.74
C GLN A 161 -1.49 -18.73 9.70
N SER A 162 -1.07 -19.60 10.62
CA SER A 162 -1.97 -20.18 11.63
C SER A 162 -2.55 -19.12 12.57
N MET A 163 -1.75 -18.12 12.98
CA MET A 163 -2.24 -17.00 13.81
C MET A 163 -3.32 -16.19 13.08
N LEU A 164 -3.16 -15.99 11.77
CA LEU A 164 -4.10 -15.26 10.92
C LEU A 164 -5.43 -16.01 10.66
N LEU A 165 -5.63 -17.23 11.19
CA LEU A 165 -6.87 -17.98 11.04
C LEU A 165 -7.81 -17.87 12.24
N ASN A 166 -7.30 -17.50 13.42
CA ASN A 166 -8.07 -17.64 14.67
C ASN A 166 -9.12 -16.54 14.87
N HIS A 167 -8.81 -15.31 14.46
CA HIS A 167 -9.62 -14.12 14.78
C HIS A 167 -9.90 -13.23 13.56
N PRO A 168 -10.47 -13.75 12.45
CA PRO A 168 -10.63 -12.97 11.23
C PRO A 168 -11.46 -11.71 11.49
N LEU A 169 -11.06 -10.58 10.90
CA LEU A 169 -11.79 -9.32 11.05
C LEU A 169 -13.20 -9.38 10.44
N LEU A 170 -13.37 -10.20 9.39
CA LEU A 170 -14.63 -10.41 8.68
C LEU A 170 -15.04 -11.90 8.70
N PHE A 171 -16.03 -12.22 9.53
CA PHE A 171 -16.64 -13.56 9.60
C PHE A 171 -17.64 -13.78 8.45
N GLY A 172 -17.73 -15.02 7.96
CA GLY A 172 -18.58 -15.35 6.82
C GLY A 172 -18.22 -16.68 6.16
N GLY A 173 -18.36 -16.74 4.83
CA GLY A 173 -18.36 -17.99 4.04
C GLY A 173 -17.00 -18.68 3.85
N GLY A 174 -15.95 -18.26 4.55
CA GLY A 174 -14.66 -18.95 4.52
C GLY A 174 -13.79 -18.68 3.29
N GLN A 175 -14.09 -17.62 2.51
CA GLN A 175 -13.23 -17.16 1.42
C GLN A 175 -11.80 -16.85 1.89
N GLU A 176 -10.85 -16.83 0.95
CA GLU A 176 -9.43 -16.62 1.24
C GLU A 176 -8.87 -17.57 2.33
N GLY A 177 -9.41 -18.80 2.40
CA GLY A 177 -9.02 -19.81 3.39
C GLY A 177 -9.49 -19.50 4.81
N GLY A 178 -10.61 -18.77 4.97
CA GLY A 178 -11.15 -18.36 6.27
C GLY A 178 -10.57 -17.06 6.82
N LYS A 179 -9.52 -16.52 6.20
CA LYS A 179 -8.81 -15.32 6.66
C LYS A 179 -9.57 -14.03 6.35
N ARG A 180 -10.35 -14.01 5.26
CA ARG A 180 -11.12 -12.85 4.83
C ARG A 180 -12.36 -13.28 4.05
N SER A 181 -13.52 -13.16 4.68
CA SER A 181 -14.79 -13.53 4.05
C SER A 181 -15.26 -12.54 2.99
N GLY A 182 -16.10 -13.02 2.07
CA GLY A 182 -16.67 -12.26 0.95
C GLY A 182 -16.05 -12.65 -0.38
N THR A 183 -16.87 -12.72 -1.43
CA THR A 183 -16.47 -13.16 -2.77
C THR A 183 -15.24 -12.41 -3.27
N GLU A 184 -14.28 -13.18 -3.80
CA GLU A 184 -13.03 -12.65 -4.32
C GLU A 184 -13.26 -11.80 -5.57
N ASN A 185 -12.69 -10.58 -5.57
CA ASN A 185 -12.80 -9.67 -6.70
C ASN A 185 -11.81 -10.04 -7.82
N LEU A 186 -12.13 -11.11 -8.55
CA LEU A 186 -11.25 -11.72 -9.56
C LEU A 186 -10.66 -10.71 -10.56
N PRO A 187 -11.43 -9.79 -11.18
CA PRO A 187 -10.87 -8.81 -12.11
C PRO A 187 -9.80 -7.91 -11.47
N MET A 188 -10.05 -7.41 -10.27
CA MET A 188 -9.08 -6.57 -9.56
C MET A 188 -7.86 -7.38 -9.10
N ILE A 189 -8.05 -8.64 -8.67
CA ILE A 189 -6.96 -9.55 -8.31
C ILE A 189 -6.04 -9.82 -9.51
N ALA A 190 -6.63 -10.04 -10.69
CA ALA A 190 -5.88 -10.20 -11.93
C ALA A 190 -5.01 -8.97 -12.21
N GLY A 191 -5.62 -7.78 -12.15
CA GLY A 191 -4.91 -6.51 -12.33
C GLY A 191 -3.79 -6.28 -11.30
N LEU A 192 -4.03 -6.56 -10.02
CA LEU A 192 -2.99 -6.47 -8.98
C LEU A 192 -1.82 -7.40 -9.28
N SER A 193 -2.11 -8.62 -9.71
CA SER A 193 -1.09 -9.64 -9.96
C SER A 193 -0.18 -9.23 -11.12
N VAL A 194 -0.75 -8.74 -12.22
CA VAL A 194 0.02 -8.18 -13.35
C VAL A 194 0.80 -6.95 -12.94
N ALA A 195 0.22 -6.04 -12.16
CA ALA A 195 0.92 -4.84 -11.68
C ALA A 195 2.15 -5.19 -10.82
N ILE A 196 2.06 -6.23 -9.97
CA ILE A 196 3.20 -6.72 -9.17
C ILE A 196 4.32 -7.23 -10.08
N ASP A 197 3.99 -8.06 -11.07
CA ASP A 197 4.98 -8.61 -12.00
C ASP A 197 5.67 -7.52 -12.83
N LEU A 198 4.91 -6.55 -13.34
CA LEU A 198 5.45 -5.40 -14.08
C LEU A 198 6.35 -4.53 -13.20
N ALA A 199 5.94 -4.24 -11.96
CA ALA A 199 6.72 -3.44 -11.03
C ALA A 199 8.07 -4.10 -10.66
N LEU A 200 8.13 -5.43 -10.58
CA LEU A 200 9.37 -6.16 -10.33
C LEU A 200 10.29 -6.18 -11.56
N LYS A 201 9.73 -6.23 -12.76
CA LYS A 201 10.50 -6.20 -14.03
C LYS A 201 11.05 -4.82 -14.36
N SER A 202 10.35 -3.74 -13.98
CA SER A 202 10.76 -2.35 -14.23
C SER A 202 11.75 -1.80 -13.19
N ALA A 203 12.30 -2.63 -12.30
CA ALA A 203 13.22 -2.17 -11.26
C ALA A 203 14.46 -1.45 -11.82
N SER A 204 14.87 -1.73 -13.07
CA SER A 204 15.97 -1.03 -13.76
C SER A 204 15.62 0.41 -14.19
N ASP A 205 14.34 0.76 -14.31
CA ASP A 205 13.92 2.11 -14.72
C ASP A 205 14.05 3.15 -13.59
N PHE A 206 14.26 2.70 -12.35
CA PHE A 206 14.38 3.58 -11.20
C PHE A 206 15.60 4.51 -11.24
N ASP A 207 16.62 4.21 -12.04
CA ASP A 207 17.75 5.13 -12.25
C ASP A 207 17.31 6.36 -13.06
N LYS A 208 16.53 6.18 -14.13
CA LYS A 208 15.95 7.30 -14.91
C LYS A 208 14.98 8.12 -14.07
N VAL A 209 14.15 7.46 -13.27
CA VAL A 209 13.23 8.15 -12.34
C VAL A 209 14.01 9.01 -11.35
N ARG A 210 15.16 8.50 -10.85
CA ARG A 210 16.06 9.27 -9.98
C ARG A 210 16.64 10.48 -10.71
N GLU A 211 17.12 10.32 -11.93
CA GLU A 211 17.67 11.42 -12.74
C GLU A 211 16.64 12.54 -12.95
N VAL A 212 15.40 12.20 -13.31
CA VAL A 212 14.32 13.18 -13.48
C VAL A 212 13.99 13.88 -12.17
N ARG A 213 13.92 13.14 -11.05
CA ARG A 213 13.68 13.71 -9.71
C ARG A 213 14.79 14.66 -9.31
N ASP A 214 16.06 14.24 -9.47
CA ASP A 214 17.23 15.05 -9.12
C ASP A 214 17.32 16.31 -9.99
N TYR A 215 16.99 16.20 -11.28
CA TYR A 215 16.88 17.37 -12.17
C TYR A 215 15.81 18.35 -11.69
N LEU A 216 14.59 17.87 -11.40
CA LEU A 216 13.50 18.72 -10.88
C LEU A 216 13.93 19.43 -9.59
N GLU A 217 14.51 18.71 -8.63
CA GLU A 217 14.98 19.31 -7.39
C GLU A 217 16.07 20.36 -7.65
N SER A 218 17.05 20.07 -8.51
CA SER A 218 18.12 21.02 -8.82
C SER A 218 17.58 22.33 -9.41
N GLN A 219 16.60 22.24 -10.31
CA GLN A 219 15.99 23.40 -10.95
C GLN A 219 15.16 24.23 -9.97
N LEU A 220 14.44 23.58 -9.04
CA LEU A 220 13.70 24.30 -8.01
C LEU A 220 14.63 25.03 -7.04
N LEU A 221 15.75 24.39 -6.64
CA LEU A 221 16.73 25.00 -5.74
C LEU A 221 17.51 26.16 -6.41
N GLU A 222 17.75 26.07 -7.72
CA GLU A 222 18.44 27.12 -8.48
C GLU A 222 17.54 28.33 -8.77
N LYS A 223 16.27 28.09 -9.11
CA LYS A 223 15.37 29.13 -9.62
C LYS A 223 14.41 29.70 -8.58
N CYS A 224 14.23 29.03 -7.45
CA CYS A 224 13.30 29.44 -6.40
C CYS A 224 14.02 29.47 -5.05
N PRO A 225 13.49 30.20 -4.04
CA PRO A 225 14.01 30.16 -2.68
C PRO A 225 13.61 28.85 -1.97
N ALA A 226 13.81 27.71 -2.63
CA ALA A 226 13.41 26.39 -2.18
C ALA A 226 14.48 25.71 -1.33
N LYS A 227 14.08 24.75 -0.49
CA LYS A 227 14.96 23.82 0.22
C LYS A 227 14.41 22.40 0.10
N SER A 228 15.29 21.41 -0.01
CA SER A 228 14.93 19.98 -0.05
C SER A 228 15.08 19.37 1.35
N PHE A 229 14.05 18.66 1.83
CA PHE A 229 14.02 18.08 3.18
C PHE A 229 14.85 16.79 3.33
N TYR A 230 15.20 16.11 2.22
CA TYR A 230 15.82 14.78 2.27
C TYR A 230 16.92 14.58 1.23
N SER A 231 17.50 15.66 0.70
CA SER A 231 18.52 15.60 -0.36
C SER A 231 19.72 14.74 0.02
N ASN A 232 20.09 14.72 1.30
CA ASN A 232 21.22 13.95 1.83
C ASN A 232 20.82 12.60 2.46
N SER A 233 19.54 12.22 2.38
CA SER A 233 19.03 10.99 3.01
C SER A 233 18.89 9.87 1.99
N ARG A 234 19.00 8.62 2.45
CA ARG A 234 18.61 7.47 1.63
C ARG A 234 17.10 7.50 1.42
N ARG A 235 16.66 7.71 0.18
CA ARG A 235 15.24 7.88 -0.19
C ARG A 235 14.88 7.10 -1.45
N LEU A 236 13.59 6.96 -1.70
CA LEU A 236 13.08 6.42 -2.95
C LEU A 236 13.46 7.32 -4.14
N PRO A 237 13.67 6.74 -5.33
CA PRO A 237 14.10 7.48 -6.52
C PRO A 237 13.07 8.49 -7.03
N ASN A 238 11.78 8.27 -6.76
CA ASN A 238 10.67 9.05 -7.32
C ASN A 238 10.17 10.20 -6.43
N THR A 239 10.67 10.33 -5.20
CA THR A 239 10.07 11.24 -4.21
C THR A 239 10.98 12.44 -3.98
N ALA A 240 10.42 13.64 -4.16
CA ALA A 240 10.99 14.92 -3.76
C ALA A 240 10.12 15.56 -2.67
N SER A 241 10.74 16.20 -1.68
CA SER A 241 10.02 16.94 -0.64
C SER A 241 10.69 18.31 -0.49
N ILE A 242 9.99 19.33 -0.99
CA ILE A 242 10.51 20.68 -1.13
C ILE A 242 9.70 21.62 -0.24
N THR A 243 10.40 22.53 0.43
CA THR A 243 9.81 23.67 1.13
C THR A 243 10.24 24.97 0.51
N PHE A 244 9.36 25.95 0.52
CA PHE A 244 9.63 27.31 0.08
C PHE A 244 9.53 28.22 1.31
N PRO A 245 10.63 28.39 2.06
CA PRO A 245 10.66 29.25 3.24
C PRO A 245 10.25 30.70 2.91
N ASN A 246 9.65 31.37 3.89
CA ASN A 246 9.28 32.78 3.83
C ASN A 246 8.24 33.13 2.75
N MET A 247 7.41 32.17 2.33
CA MET A 247 6.22 32.47 1.53
C MET A 247 5.08 32.93 2.45
N GLU A 248 4.31 33.92 2.00
CA GLU A 248 3.09 34.39 2.68
C GLU A 248 1.88 33.46 2.47
N ILE A 249 2.01 32.51 1.54
CA ILE A 249 0.96 31.52 1.21
C ILE A 249 1.35 30.13 1.71
N THR A 250 0.34 29.33 1.98
CA THR A 250 0.47 27.91 2.34
C THR A 250 0.89 27.06 1.13
N ALA A 251 1.39 25.85 1.39
CA ALA A 251 1.69 24.89 0.32
C ALA A 251 0.46 24.51 -0.50
N GLY A 252 -0.74 24.49 0.10
CA GLY A 252 -1.99 24.20 -0.60
C GLY A 252 -2.38 25.32 -1.57
N GLU A 253 -2.27 26.58 -1.13
CA GLU A 253 -2.50 27.75 -1.98
C GLU A 253 -1.50 27.80 -3.14
N LEU A 254 -0.22 27.53 -2.88
CA LEU A 254 0.80 27.44 -3.93
C LEU A 254 0.45 26.39 -5.01
N LEU A 255 -0.07 25.23 -4.60
CA LEU A 255 -0.49 24.19 -5.54
C LEU A 255 -1.74 24.57 -6.33
N GLU A 256 -2.67 25.33 -5.74
CA GLU A 256 -3.83 25.86 -6.45
C GLU A 256 -3.43 26.88 -7.52
N GLU A 257 -2.42 27.73 -7.26
CA GLU A 257 -1.83 28.62 -8.27
C GLU A 257 -1.18 27.84 -9.43
N CYS A 258 -0.73 26.61 -9.18
CA CYS A 258 -0.16 25.71 -10.19
C CYS A 258 -1.20 24.82 -10.88
N ARG A 259 -2.49 25.00 -10.57
CA ARG A 259 -3.57 24.15 -11.07
C ARG A 259 -3.63 24.16 -12.58
N GLY A 260 -3.80 22.97 -13.15
CA GLY A 260 -3.81 22.79 -14.61
C GLY A 260 -2.41 22.76 -15.23
N THR A 261 -1.34 22.85 -14.44
CA THR A 261 0.03 22.56 -14.90
C THR A 261 0.63 21.40 -14.11
N PHE A 262 0.53 21.41 -12.78
CA PHE A 262 1.07 20.37 -11.91
C PHE A 262 -0.01 19.81 -10.99
N ALA A 263 0.09 18.51 -10.70
CA ALA A 263 -0.65 17.86 -9.63
C ALA A 263 0.35 17.22 -8.66
N ALA A 264 0.46 17.77 -7.47
CA ALA A 264 1.34 17.32 -6.39
C ALA A 264 0.62 17.42 -5.04
N SER A 265 1.23 16.92 -3.96
CA SER A 265 0.65 16.92 -2.62
C SER A 265 1.49 17.72 -1.61
N THR A 266 0.82 18.24 -0.57
CA THR A 266 1.44 19.07 0.49
C THR A 266 2.14 18.26 1.58
N GLY A 267 1.99 16.94 1.59
CA GLY A 267 2.57 16.04 2.58
C GLY A 267 2.44 14.58 2.19
N ALA A 268 3.21 13.70 2.86
CA ALA A 268 3.31 12.28 2.50
C ALA A 268 2.01 11.46 2.71
N ALA A 269 1.02 12.02 3.40
CA ALA A 269 -0.30 11.42 3.58
C ALA A 269 -1.38 12.47 3.31
N CYS A 270 -2.49 12.06 2.67
CA CYS A 270 -3.61 12.91 2.23
C CYS A 270 -4.34 13.69 3.35
N HIS A 271 -3.88 13.61 4.60
CA HIS A 271 -4.44 14.29 5.78
C HIS A 271 -3.37 14.88 6.71
N ALA A 272 -2.14 15.08 6.23
CA ALA A 272 -1.08 15.67 7.04
C ALA A 272 -1.03 17.20 6.81
N ASP A 273 -1.84 17.95 7.57
CA ASP A 273 -1.81 19.42 7.57
C ASP A 273 -0.57 20.00 8.29
N THR A 274 0.36 19.15 8.75
CA THR A 274 1.54 19.59 9.50
C THR A 274 2.71 18.63 9.30
N VAL A 275 3.82 19.15 8.77
CA VAL A 275 5.12 18.46 8.76
C VAL A 275 5.90 18.97 9.96
N VAL A 276 6.23 18.09 10.90
CA VAL A 276 7.06 18.44 12.07
C VAL A 276 8.53 18.27 11.68
N TYR A 277 9.32 19.32 11.88
CA TYR A 277 10.77 19.28 11.74
C TYR A 277 11.34 18.38 12.84
N VAL A 278 11.96 17.27 12.47
CA VAL A 278 12.77 16.46 13.38
C VAL A 278 14.21 16.63 12.92
N GLU A 279 15.00 17.38 13.68
CA GLU A 279 16.46 17.34 13.53
C GLU A 279 16.92 15.90 13.84
N ILE A 280 17.53 15.25 12.84
CA ILE A 280 18.22 13.97 13.01
C ILE A 280 19.69 14.26 13.31
#